data_AF-A0A1U6GML3-F1
#
_entry.id   AF-A0A1U6GML3-F1
#
_cell.length_a   1.000
_cell.length_b   1.000
_cell.length_c   1.000
_cell.angle_alpha   90.00
_cell.angle_beta   90.00
_cell.angle_gamma   90.00
#
_symmetry.space_group_name_H-M   'P 1'
#
loop_
_entity.id
_entity.type
_entity.pdbx_description
1 polymer ?
#
loop_
_entity_poly.entity_id
_entity_poly.type
_entity_poly.pdbx_seq_one_letter_code
_entity_poly.pdbx_strand_id
1 'polypeptide(L)'
;MHMISFLPIFLSLGLLMYLAYRGHSVILLAPLLAMLAVLLSGEASTMLGVYAQVLMKGLGGYIISFFPLFLLGAIFGKLMDDSESALSISESLVTKLGKKQAVLSIVMACAILT
;
A
#
# COMPACT_ATOMS: atom_id res chain seq x y z
N MET A 1 0.84 -6.89 -34.22
CA MET A 1 -0.15 -6.05 -33.51
C MET A 1 -0.31 -6.43 -32.02
N HIS A 2 0.72 -6.96 -31.34
CA HIS A 2 0.64 -7.34 -29.92
C HIS A 2 1.39 -6.40 -28.96
N MET A 3 2.34 -5.60 -29.47
CA MET A 3 3.22 -4.79 -28.61
C MET A 3 2.61 -3.42 -28.23
N ILE A 4 1.66 -2.93 -29.03
CA ILE A 4 0.98 -1.64 -28.82
C ILE A 4 0.02 -1.72 -27.61
N SER A 5 -0.53 -2.91 -27.30
CA SER A 5 -1.45 -3.10 -26.18
C SER A 5 -0.81 -2.96 -24.80
N PHE A 6 0.52 -3.13 -24.69
CA PHE A 6 1.22 -2.98 -23.41
C PHE A 6 1.68 -1.55 -23.13
N LEU A 7 1.79 -0.72 -24.17
CA LEU A 7 2.25 0.67 -24.05
C LEU A 7 1.36 1.51 -23.11
N PRO A 8 0.01 1.44 -23.16
CA PRO A 8 -0.87 2.12 -22.22
C PRO A 8 -0.68 1.67 -20.77
N ILE A 9 -0.40 0.38 -20.57
CA ILE A 9 -0.22 -0.24 -19.25
C ILE A 9 1.08 0.29 -18.64
N PHE A 10 2.19 0.24 -19.38
CA PHE A 10 3.47 0.78 -18.90
C PHE A 10 3.41 2.29 -18.64
N LEU A 11 2.73 3.05 -19.50
CA LEU A 11 2.55 4.48 -19.32
C LEU A 11 1.73 4.79 -18.05
N SER A 12 0.61 4.10 -17.86
CA SER A 12 -0.24 4.26 -16.68
C SER A 12 0.47 3.84 -15.39
N LEU A 13 1.21 2.72 -15.42
CA LEU A 13 1.97 2.24 -14.27
C LEU A 13 3.12 3.19 -13.91
N GLY A 14 3.85 3.70 -14.91
CA GLY A 14 4.89 4.72 -14.69
C GLY A 14 4.32 6.01 -14.09
N LEU A 15 3.15 6.44 -14.57
CA LEU A 15 2.44 7.60 -14.03
C LEU A 15 1.97 7.35 -12.59
N LEU A 16 1.51 6.13 -12.27
CA LEU A 16 1.13 5.72 -10.92
C LEU A 16 2.31 5.80 -9.97
N MET A 17 3.43 5.19 -10.34
CA MET A 17 4.65 5.25 -9.54
C MET A 17 5.08 6.70 -9.31
N TYR A 18 5.12 7.52 -10.36
CA TYR A 18 5.52 8.92 -10.26
C TYR A 18 4.63 9.72 -9.31
N LEU A 19 3.31 9.60 -9.41
CA LEU A 19 2.39 10.31 -8.52
C LEU A 19 2.37 9.72 -7.10
N ALA A 20 2.58 8.41 -6.93
CA ALA A 20 2.69 7.76 -5.63
C ALA A 20 3.89 8.30 -4.85
N TYR A 21 5.05 8.46 -5.51
CA TYR A 21 6.23 9.10 -4.90
C TYR A 21 6.02 10.58 -4.58
N ARG A 22 5.07 11.25 -5.25
CA ARG A 22 4.72 12.64 -4.96
C ARG A 22 3.80 12.83 -3.75
N GLY A 23 3.48 11.75 -3.03
CA GLY A 23 2.67 11.79 -1.80
C GLY A 23 1.15 11.79 -2.04
N HIS A 24 0.68 11.49 -3.25
CA HIS A 24 -0.74 11.28 -3.48
C HIS A 24 -1.20 9.91 -2.96
N SER A 25 -2.45 9.81 -2.52
CA SER A 25 -3.03 8.55 -2.03
C SER A 25 -3.06 7.50 -3.15
N VAL A 26 -2.23 6.45 -2.99
CA VAL A 26 -2.15 5.32 -3.93
C VAL A 26 -3.51 4.62 -4.07
N ILE A 27 -4.29 4.59 -2.99
CA ILE A 27 -5.64 3.98 -2.95
C ILE A 27 -6.58 4.68 -3.93
N LEU A 28 -6.53 6.01 -4.02
CA LEU A 28 -7.37 6.77 -4.96
C LEU A 28 -6.80 6.75 -6.38
N LEU A 29 -5.47 6.76 -6.49
CA LEU A 29 -4.78 6.80 -7.77
C LEU A 29 -4.90 5.51 -8.57
N ALA A 30 -4.83 4.35 -7.92
CA ALA A 30 -4.83 3.07 -8.60
C ALA A 30 -6.10 2.87 -9.47
N PRO A 31 -7.33 3.10 -8.98
CA PRO A 31 -8.52 3.05 -9.82
C PRO A 31 -8.53 4.08 -10.95
N LEU A 32 -8.11 5.32 -10.66
CA LEU A 32 -8.08 6.41 -11.64
C LEU A 32 -7.15 6.08 -12.82
N LEU A 33 -5.96 5.58 -12.51
CA LEU A 33 -4.94 5.26 -13.52
C LEU A 33 -5.22 3.94 -14.23
N ALA A 34 -5.85 2.97 -13.56
CA ALA A 34 -6.37 1.77 -14.23
C ALA A 34 -7.44 2.15 -15.26
N MET A 35 -8.36 3.07 -14.91
CA MET A 35 -9.34 3.64 -15.82
C MET A 35 -8.67 4.40 -16.98
N LEU A 36 -7.64 5.19 -16.70
CA LEU A 36 -6.85 5.88 -17.72
C LEU A 36 -6.17 4.89 -18.69
N ALA A 37 -5.64 3.77 -18.19
CA ALA A 37 -5.04 2.73 -19.02
C ALA A 37 -6.05 2.12 -20.01
N VAL A 38 -7.28 1.86 -19.55
CA VAL A 38 -8.36 1.33 -20.41
C VAL A 38 -8.79 2.36 -21.47
N LEU A 39 -8.86 3.63 -21.10
CA LEU A 39 -9.12 4.73 -22.05
C LEU A 39 -8.06 4.81 -23.13
N LEU A 40 -6.78 4.77 -22.75
CA LEU A 40 -5.65 4.82 -23.68
C LEU A 40 -5.53 3.57 -24.55
N SER A 41 -6.06 2.43 -24.10
CA SER A 41 -6.15 1.19 -24.91
C SER A 41 -7.28 1.21 -25.95
N GLY A 42 -8.12 2.26 -25.98
CA GLY A 42 -9.20 2.40 -26.97
C GLY A 42 -10.49 1.66 -26.63
N GLU A 43 -10.58 1.03 -25.46
CA GLU A 43 -11.74 0.24 -25.00
C GLU A 43 -12.57 1.03 -23.97
N ALA A 44 -12.86 2.30 -24.27
CA ALA A 44 -13.57 3.20 -23.36
C ALA A 44 -14.95 2.68 -22.92
N SER A 45 -15.64 1.92 -23.79
CA SER A 45 -16.93 1.27 -23.49
C SER A 45 -16.84 0.23 -22.37
N THR A 46 -15.65 -0.30 -22.08
CA THR A 46 -15.42 -1.38 -21.10
C THR A 46 -14.92 -0.84 -19.76
N MET A 47 -14.72 0.49 -19.61
CA MET A 47 -14.23 1.11 -18.36
C MET A 47 -15.00 0.66 -17.13
N LEU A 48 -16.34 0.68 -17.20
CA LEU A 48 -17.19 0.31 -16.07
C LEU A 48 -17.07 -1.18 -15.74
N GLY A 49 -16.90 -2.02 -16.77
CA GLY A 49 -16.66 -3.45 -16.65
C GLY A 49 -15.32 -3.75 -15.98
N VAL A 50 -14.24 -3.09 -16.40
CA VAL A 50 -12.92 -3.26 -15.77
C VAL A 50 -12.93 -2.77 -14.32
N TYR A 51 -13.57 -1.64 -14.04
CA TYR A 51 -13.73 -1.12 -12.68
C TYR A 51 -14.47 -2.12 -11.77
N ALA A 52 -15.64 -2.61 -12.18
CA ALA A 52 -16.47 -3.48 -11.35
C ALA A 52 -15.95 -4.93 -11.29
N GLN A 53 -15.62 -5.53 -12.45
CA GLN A 53 -15.35 -6.96 -12.58
C GLN A 53 -13.89 -7.34 -12.39
N VAL A 54 -12.95 -6.43 -12.66
CA VAL A 54 -11.51 -6.71 -12.47
C VAL A 54 -11.04 -6.11 -11.16
N LEU A 55 -11.18 -4.78 -11.03
CA LEU A 55 -10.63 -4.06 -9.88
C LEU A 55 -11.43 -4.31 -8.59
N MET A 56 -12.74 -4.03 -8.59
CA MET A 56 -13.60 -4.22 -7.41
C MET A 56 -13.73 -5.69 -7.01
N LYS A 57 -13.86 -6.61 -7.98
CA LYS A 57 -13.93 -8.04 -7.68
C LYS A 57 -12.62 -8.57 -7.07
N GLY A 58 -11.48 -8.17 -7.63
CA GLY A 58 -10.16 -8.54 -7.09
C GLY A 58 -9.92 -7.95 -5.70
N LEU A 59 -10.19 -6.66 -5.53
CA LEU A 59 -10.07 -5.97 -4.24
C LEU A 59 -11.03 -6.56 -3.18
N GLY A 60 -12.28 -6.79 -3.54
CA GLY A 60 -13.28 -7.39 -2.66
C GLY A 60 -12.89 -8.81 -2.23
N GLY A 61 -12.44 -9.64 -3.17
CA GLY A 61 -11.93 -10.98 -2.87
C GLY A 61 -10.75 -10.95 -1.90
N TYR A 62 -9.78 -10.07 -2.14
CA TYR A 62 -8.63 -9.90 -1.26
C TYR A 62 -9.03 -9.43 0.14
N ILE A 63 -9.90 -8.42 0.24
CA ILE A 63 -10.40 -7.94 1.53
C ILE A 63 -11.11 -9.06 2.27
N ILE A 64 -12.00 -9.82 1.62
CA ILE A 64 -12.74 -10.91 2.26
C ILE A 64 -11.78 -12.00 2.77
N SER A 65 -10.82 -12.42 1.94
CA SER A 65 -9.86 -13.47 2.32
C SER A 65 -8.94 -13.07 3.46
N PHE A 66 -8.53 -11.80 3.52
CA PHE A 66 -7.60 -11.29 4.53
C PHE A 66 -8.28 -10.46 5.61
N PHE A 67 -9.61 -10.40 5.64
CA PHE A 67 -10.37 -9.56 6.57
C PHE A 67 -10.00 -9.81 8.04
N PRO A 68 -9.92 -11.07 8.53
CA PRO A 68 -9.53 -11.32 9.91
C PRO A 68 -8.11 -10.82 10.22
N LEU A 69 -7.20 -10.94 9.25
CA LEU A 69 -5.82 -10.47 9.39
C LEU A 69 -5.76 -8.94 9.44
N PHE A 70 -6.53 -8.25 8.59
CA PHE A 70 -6.66 -6.78 8.64
C PHE A 70 -7.31 -6.28 9.92
N LEU A 71 -8.38 -6.94 10.37
CA LEU A 71 -9.07 -6.59 11.60
C LEU A 71 -8.17 -6.79 12.82
N LEU A 72 -7.46 -7.91 12.86
CA LEU A 72 -6.51 -8.20 13.92
C LEU A 72 -5.35 -7.18 13.92
N GLY A 73 -4.80 -6.86 12.74
CA GLY A 73 -3.78 -5.82 12.59
C GLY A 73 -4.25 -4.44 13.01
N ALA A 74 -5.48 -4.06 12.67
CA ALA A 74 -6.07 -2.78 13.08
C ALA A 74 -6.30 -2.71 14.60
N ILE A 75 -6.77 -3.81 15.22
CA ILE A 75 -6.94 -3.89 16.67
C ILE A 75 -5.58 -3.82 17.38
N PHE A 76 -4.59 -4.61 16.96
CA PHE A 76 -3.26 -4.56 17.55
C PHE A 76 -2.61 -3.20 17.37
N GLY A 77 -2.71 -2.60 16.18
CA GLY A 77 -2.23 -1.24 15.93
C GLY A 77 -2.86 -0.24 16.88
N LYS A 78 -4.18 -0.30 17.10
CA LYS A 78 -4.85 0.61 18.02
C LYS A 78 -4.51 0.36 19.49
N LEU A 79 -4.45 -0.90 19.91
CA LEU A 79 -3.99 -1.28 21.25
C LEU A 79 -2.56 -0.80 21.53
N MET A 80 -1.69 -0.86 20.52
CA MET A 80 -0.30 -0.44 20.65
C MET A 80 -0.15 1.08 20.77
N ASP A 81 -1.02 1.83 20.07
CA ASP A 81 -1.17 3.28 20.18
C ASP A 81 -1.72 3.67 21.56
N ASP A 82 -2.81 3.03 22.01
CA ASP A 82 -3.47 3.33 23.29
C ASP A 82 -2.65 2.92 24.51
N SER A 83 -1.81 1.89 24.41
CA SER A 83 -0.98 1.40 25.52
C SER A 83 0.40 2.05 25.59
N GLU A 84 0.77 2.89 24.63
CA GLU A 84 2.14 3.42 24.45
C GLU A 84 3.22 2.31 24.47
N SER A 85 2.86 1.05 24.20
CA SER A 85 3.79 -0.08 24.28
C SER A 85 4.94 0.08 23.28
N ALA A 86 4.66 0.62 22.09
CA ALA A 86 5.70 0.93 21.10
C ALA A 86 6.73 1.94 21.62
N LEU A 87 6.30 2.94 22.39
CA LEU A 87 7.19 3.94 22.98
C LEU A 87 8.09 3.30 24.05
N SER A 88 7.51 2.52 24.97
CA SER A 88 8.28 1.87 26.05
C SER A 88 9.33 0.87 25.51
N ILE A 89 9.00 0.10 24.46
CA ILE A 89 9.95 -0.80 23.80
C ILE A 89 11.08 0.00 23.15
N SER A 90 10.75 1.08 22.45
CA SER A 90 11.71 1.95 21.78
C SER A 90 12.69 2.59 22.78
N GLU A 91 12.18 3.13 23.89
CA GLU A 91 13.02 3.73 24.95
C GLU A 91 13.91 2.70 25.64
N SER A 92 13.39 1.49 25.92
CA SER A 92 14.16 0.38 26.49
C SER A 92 15.31 -0.05 25.59
N LEU A 93 15.10 -0.09 24.27
CA LEU A 93 16.16 -0.38 23.30
C LEU A 93 17.21 0.74 23.23
N VAL A 94 16.78 2.01 23.17
CA VAL A 94 17.70 3.16 23.08
C VAL A 94 18.55 3.29 24.34
N THR A 95 17.97 3.04 25.52
CA THR A 95 18.71 3.08 26.79
C THR A 95 19.71 1.94 26.92
N LYS A 96 19.39 0.71 26.45
CA LYS A 96 20.31 -0.44 26.49
C LYS A 96 21.45 -0.35 25.47
N LEU A 97 21.18 0.10 24.25
CA LEU A 97 22.18 0.16 23.17
C LEU A 97 23.00 1.47 23.18
N GLY A 98 22.46 2.50 23.83
CA GLY A 98 23.13 3.79 24.01
C GLY A 98 23.06 4.70 22.78
N LYS A 99 23.08 6.02 23.02
CA LYS A 99 22.90 7.06 21.99
C LYS A 99 23.92 7.01 20.83
N LYS A 100 25.06 6.35 21.01
CA LYS A 100 26.10 6.18 19.97
C LYS A 100 25.66 5.29 18.80
N GLN A 101 24.66 4.44 18.98
CA GLN A 101 24.16 3.51 17.95
C GLN A 101 22.68 3.76 17.61
N ALA A 102 22.25 5.02 17.53
CA ALA A 102 20.86 5.39 17.28
C ALA A 102 20.23 4.69 16.06
N VAL A 103 20.97 4.59 14.96
CA VAL A 103 20.52 3.90 13.74
C VAL A 103 20.26 2.41 14.02
N LEU A 104 21.14 1.75 14.76
CA LEU A 104 21.03 0.32 15.08
C LEU A 104 19.87 0.06 16.06
N SER A 105 19.64 0.97 17.01
CA SER A 105 18.49 0.94 17.91
C SER A 105 17.17 1.09 17.15
N ILE A 106 17.07 2.00 16.18
CA ILE A 106 15.85 2.21 15.37
C ILE A 106 15.57 0.98 14.50
N VAL A 107 16.59 0.44 13.82
CA VAL A 107 16.43 -0.75 12.99
C VAL A 107 15.99 -1.96 13.82
N MET A 108 16.59 -2.17 15.00
CA MET A 108 16.19 -3.24 15.92
C MET A 108 14.77 -3.04 16.46
N ALA A 109 14.39 -1.81 16.81
CA ALA A 109 13.03 -1.50 17.24
C ALA A 109 12.02 -1.80 16.13
N CYS A 110 12.27 -1.34 14.90
CA CYS A 110 11.43 -1.65 13.75
C CYS A 110 11.34 -3.17 13.48
N ALA A 111 12.45 -3.89 13.59
CA ALA A 111 12.47 -5.34 13.35
C ALA A 111 11.69 -6.14 14.39
N ILE A 112 11.61 -5.67 15.64
CA ILE A 112 10.83 -6.31 16.71
C ILE A 112 9.34 -5.95 16.60
N LEU A 113 9.04 -4.76 16.10
CA LEU A 113 7.70 -4.17 16.08
C LEU A 113 6.87 -4.51 14.82
N THR A 114 7.54 -4.86 13.72
CA THR A 114 6.93 -5.22 12.42
C THR A 114 6.46 -6.67 12.42
#